data_AF-A0A949I6I2-F1
#
_entry.id   AF-A0A949I6I2-F1
#
_cell.length_a   1.000
_cell.length_b   1.000
_cell.length_c   1.000
_cell.angle_alpha   90.00
_cell.angle_beta   90.00
_cell.angle_gamma   90.00
#
_symmetry.space_group_name_H-M   'P 1'
#
loop_
_entity.id
_entity.type
_entity.pdbx_description
1 polymer ?
#
loop_
_entity_poly.entity_id
_entity_poly.type
_entity_poly.pdbx_seq_one_letter_code
_entity_poly.pdbx_strand_id
1 'polypeptide(L)' 'FVEGKRILEPVRGTLADTLKEMEEDLQSSISYAGGTALMDIRRVNYVILGSDNRGEHLR' A
#
# COMPACT_ATOMS: atom_id res chain seq x y z
N PHE A 1 19.02 26.10 3.82
CA PHE A 1 18.19 25.26 2.93
C PHE A 1 16.89 24.97 3.66
N VAL A 2 15.78 25.50 3.16
CA VAL A 2 14.45 25.15 3.69
C VAL A 2 13.93 24.03 2.79
N GLU A 3 14.02 22.79 3.24
CA GLU A 3 13.59 21.59 2.50
C GLU A 3 12.06 21.38 2.54
N GLY A 4 11.31 22.36 3.04
CA GLY A 4 9.86 22.29 3.15
C GLY A 4 9.17 23.28 2.23
N LYS A 5 8.44 22.77 1.24
CA LYS A 5 7.41 23.54 0.52
C LYS A 5 6.15 23.57 1.39
N ARG A 6 5.71 24.75 1.84
CA ARG A 6 4.40 24.87 2.53
C ARG A 6 3.30 24.70 1.49
N ILE A 7 2.49 23.65 1.64
CA ILE A 7 1.33 23.37 0.80
C ILE A 7 0.11 23.16 1.70
N LEU A 8 -1.04 23.63 1.25
CA LEU A 8 -2.32 23.35 1.90
C LEU A 8 -2.91 22.10 1.24
N GLU A 9 -3.06 21.04 2.02
CA GLU A 9 -3.78 19.85 1.58
C GLU A 9 -5.24 19.96 2.03
N PRO A 10 -6.21 19.58 1.18
CA PRO A 10 -7.61 19.45 1.60
C PRO A 10 -7.78 18.55 2.83
N VAL A 11 -8.83 18.83 3.61
CA VAL A 11 -9.21 18.02 4.77
C VAL A 11 -9.73 16.66 4.28
N ARG A 12 -9.11 15.57 4.74
CA ARG A 12 -9.37 14.19 4.27
C ARG A 12 -10.39 13.41 5.14
N GLY A 13 -11.20 14.10 5.93
CA GLY A 13 -12.16 13.46 6.85
C GLY A 13 -11.55 13.16 8.22
N THR A 14 -12.11 12.18 8.95
CA THR A 14 -11.63 11.84 10.29
C THR A 14 -10.43 10.91 10.24
N LEU A 15 -9.49 11.09 11.16
CA LEU A 15 -8.30 10.22 11.25
C LEU A 15 -8.67 8.75 11.51
N ALA A 16 -9.77 8.51 12.22
CA ALA A 16 -10.24 7.16 12.54
C ALA A 16 -10.69 6.40 11.28
N ASP A 17 -11.37 7.08 10.35
CA ASP A 17 -11.80 6.48 9.08
C ASP A 17 -10.58 6.10 8.24
N THR A 18 -9.60 7.00 8.12
CA THR A 18 -8.34 6.71 7.41
C THR A 18 -7.57 5.56 8.05
N LEU A 19 -7.50 5.49 9.37
CA LEU A 19 -6.81 4.41 10.06
C LEU A 19 -7.49 3.07 9.80
N LYS A 20 -8.84 3.05 9.79
CA LYS A 20 -9.60 1.85 9.50
C LYS A 20 -9.39 1.37 8.06
N GLU A 21 -9.42 2.27 7.09
CA GLU A 21 -9.13 1.95 5.68
C GLU A 21 -7.73 1.33 5.54
N MET A 22 -6.71 1.95 6.16
CA MET A 22 -5.35 1.41 6.17
C MET A 22 -5.25 0.02 6.82
N GLU A 23 -6.00 -0.22 7.89
CA GLU A 23 -6.05 -1.53 8.57
C GLU A 23 -6.67 -2.60 7.67
N GLU A 24 -7.80 -2.29 7.03
CA GLU A 24 -8.50 -3.17 6.10
C GLU A 24 -7.60 -3.52 4.89
N ASP A 25 -6.91 -2.53 4.33
CA ASP A 25 -5.96 -2.71 3.22
C ASP A 25 -4.79 -3.62 3.62
N LEU A 26 -4.20 -3.39 4.79
CA LEU A 26 -3.10 -4.23 5.30
C LEU A 26 -3.57 -5.66 5.59
N GLN A 27 -4.75 -5.83 6.17
CA GLN A 27 -5.30 -7.15 6.47
C GLN A 27 -5.67 -7.92 5.19
N SER A 28 -6.15 -7.24 4.15
CA SER A 28 -6.36 -7.85 2.84
C SER A 28 -5.05 -8.35 2.23
N SER A 29 -3.97 -7.57 2.35
CA SER A 29 -2.62 -7.94 1.89
C SER A 29 -2.06 -9.16 2.62
N ILE A 30 -2.26 -9.24 3.94
CA ILE A 30 -1.90 -10.42 4.75
C ILE A 30 -2.70 -11.65 4.30
N SER A 31 -3.98 -11.47 3.97
CA SER A 31 -4.84 -12.54 3.48
C SER A 31 -4.40 -13.05 2.10
N TYR A 32 -3.99 -12.16 1.19
CA TYR A 32 -3.40 -12.54 -0.10
C TYR A 32 -2.07 -13.29 0.04
N ALA A 33 -1.30 -13.00 1.10
CA ALA A 33 -0.11 -13.78 1.47
C ALA A 33 -0.45 -15.17 2.03
N GLY A 34 -1.73 -15.49 2.24
CA GLY A 34 -2.20 -16.76 2.82
C GLY A 34 -2.11 -16.81 4.35
N GLY A 35 -2.01 -15.65 5.01
CA GLY A 35 -1.84 -15.52 6.45
C GLY A 35 -3.02 -14.86 7.16
N THR A 36 -2.93 -14.82 8.48
CA THR A 36 -3.87 -14.09 9.35
C THR A 36 -3.16 -13.19 10.35
N ALA A 37 -1.85 -13.32 10.50
CA ALA A 37 -1.04 -12.54 11.42
C ALA A 37 -0.09 -11.60 10.66
N LEU A 38 0.29 -10.50 11.32
CA LEU A 38 1.16 -9.47 10.75
C LEU A 38 2.48 -10.02 10.17
N MET A 39 3.04 -11.07 10.77
CA MET A 39 4.31 -11.65 10.33
C MET A 39 4.17 -12.49 9.04
N ASP A 40 2.95 -12.89 8.68
CA ASP A 40 2.71 -13.74 7.51
C ASP A 40 2.94 -12.99 6.19
N ILE A 41 2.81 -11.65 6.19
CA ILE A 41 3.08 -10.80 5.02
C ILE A 41 4.53 -10.94 4.50
N ARG A 42 5.45 -11.45 5.32
CA ARG A 42 6.86 -11.62 4.94
C ARG A 42 7.12 -12.84 4.07
N ARG A 43 6.15 -13.76 3.95
CA ARG A 43 6.31 -15.03 3.24
C ARG A 43 5.75 -14.96 1.82
N VAL A 44 6.08 -13.90 1.10
CA VAL A 44 5.56 -13.64 -0.26
C VAL A 44 6.68 -13.54 -1.29
N ASN A 45 6.37 -13.93 -2.52
CA ASN A 45 7.25 -13.68 -3.66
C ASN A 45 6.98 -12.26 -4.17
N TYR A 46 8.04 -11.50 -4.47
CA TYR A 46 7.94 -10.19 -5.09
C TYR A 46 8.54 -10.21 -6.49
N VAL A 47 8.02 -9.35 -7.37
CA VAL A 47 8.56 -9.13 -8.71
C VAL A 47 8.94 -7.66 -8.81
N ILE A 48 10.16 -7.38 -9.26
CA ILE A 48 10.59 -6.01 -9.53
C ILE A 48 10.04 -5.62 -10.89
N LEU A 49 9.20 -4.58 -10.92
CA LEU A 49 8.69 -4.07 -12.18
C LEU A 49 9.67 -3.03 -12.76
N GLY A 50 10.15 -3.27 -13.98
CA GLY A 50 10.97 -2.32 -14.73
C GLY A 50 10.11 -1.17 -15.28
N SER A 51 10.77 -0.09 -15.72
CA SER A 51 10.09 1.10 -16.27
C SER A 51 9.20 0.81 -17.50
N ASP A 52 9.38 -0.35 -18.14
CA ASP A 52 8.67 -0.79 -19.33
C ASP A 52 7.61 -1.87 -19.05
N ASN A 53 7.20 -2.04 -17.79
CA ASN A 53 6.20 -3.07 -17.41
C ASN A 53 4.75 -2.72 -17.80
N ARG A 54 4.56 -1.89 -18.84
CA ARG A 54 3.26 -1.65 -19.46
C ARG A 54 2.93 -2.77 -20.45
N GLY A 55 2.51 -3.92 -19.94
CA GLY A 55 1.43 -4.66 -20.61
C GLY A 55 1.76 -5.86 -21.50
N GLU A 56 2.92 -6.52 -21.43
CA GLU A 56 3.07 -7.86 -22.04
C GLU A 56 2.92 -8.99 -21.01
N HIS A 57 1.71 -9.20 -20.50
CA HIS A 57 1.24 -10.55 -20.17
C HIS A 57 -0.28 -10.62 -19.98
N LEU A 58 -1.03 -10.41 -21.06
CA LEU A 58 -2.29 -11.13 -21.29
C LEU A 58 -2.23 -11.60 -22.74
N ARG A 59 -2.39 -12.91 -22.92
CA ARG A 59 -2.16 -13.70 -24.15
C ARG A 59 -2.60 -13.05 -25.45
#